data_AF-A0A2K3LIW0-F1
#
_entry.id   AF-A0A2K3LIW0-F1
#
_cell.length_a   1.000
_cell.length_b   1.000
_cell.length_c   1.000
_cell.angle_alpha   90.00
_cell.angle_beta   90.00
_cell.angle_gamma   90.00
#
_symmetry.space_group_name_H-M   'P 1'
#
loop_
_entity.id
_entity.type
_entity.pdbx_description
1 polymer ?
#
loop_
_entity_poly.entity_id
_entity_poly.type
_entity_poly.pdbx_seq_one_letter_code
_entity_poly.pdbx_strand_id
1 'polypeptide(L)'
;MGLFSGNGTLGPGHHRAFSVTSENRASDTVLRFHDCCRNYKDFRKSQEPAVDKLKEPILDEITSALVGRYGLNFTRQITSSLWFLCKQEASLLDITDQACSLFSPSEVTLLEWTDDLEAFILKGYGKSINYRMGKPLLEDVVQSMEQAIKAKE
;
A
#
# COMPACT_ATOMS: atom_id res chain seq x y z
N MET A 1 8.32 -10.02 -19.83
CA MET A 1 6.94 -9.50 -19.71
C MET A 1 6.91 -8.03 -20.12
N GLY A 2 5.82 -7.58 -20.77
CA GLY A 2 5.58 -6.17 -21.06
C GLY A 2 6.67 -5.49 -21.90
N LEU A 3 7.21 -4.38 -21.40
CA LEU A 3 8.31 -3.61 -21.98
C LEU A 3 9.50 -4.47 -22.44
N PHE A 4 9.80 -5.53 -21.69
CA PHE A 4 10.91 -6.46 -21.89
C PHE A 4 10.44 -7.78 -22.53
N SER A 5 9.41 -7.73 -23.39
CA SER A 5 8.90 -8.90 -24.11
C SER A 5 9.67 -9.23 -25.39
N GLY A 6 10.61 -8.39 -25.81
CA GLY A 6 11.33 -8.54 -27.08
C GLY A 6 10.51 -8.11 -28.32
N ASN A 7 9.36 -7.48 -28.11
CA ASN A 7 8.47 -7.03 -29.19
C ASN A 7 8.63 -5.54 -29.55
N GLY A 8 9.80 -4.96 -29.26
CA GLY A 8 10.13 -3.56 -29.52
C GLY A 8 11.33 -3.38 -30.45
N THR A 9 11.72 -2.14 -30.65
CA THR A 9 12.76 -1.75 -31.62
C THR A 9 14.05 -1.25 -30.99
N LEU A 10 14.11 -1.15 -29.65
CA LEU A 10 15.24 -0.57 -28.95
C LEU A 10 16.27 -1.62 -28.52
N GLY A 11 17.49 -1.47 -29.04
CA GLY A 11 18.67 -2.23 -28.65
C GLY A 11 18.60 -3.74 -28.95
N PRO A 12 19.66 -4.49 -28.60
CA PRO A 12 19.72 -5.94 -28.84
C PRO A 12 18.61 -6.75 -28.13
N GLY A 13 18.04 -6.21 -27.04
CA GLY A 13 16.95 -6.82 -26.29
C GLY A 13 15.56 -6.58 -26.88
N HIS A 14 15.44 -5.82 -27.98
CA HIS A 14 14.16 -5.48 -28.61
C HIS A 14 13.13 -4.93 -27.61
N HIS A 15 13.56 -3.99 -26.77
CA HIS A 15 12.66 -3.39 -25.78
C HIS A 15 11.70 -2.40 -26.45
N ARG A 16 10.48 -2.30 -25.93
CA ARG A 16 9.51 -1.27 -26.38
C ARG A 16 9.96 0.10 -25.85
N ALA A 17 9.69 1.18 -26.58
CA ALA A 17 9.90 2.53 -26.04
C ALA A 17 8.70 2.93 -25.16
N PHE A 18 8.94 3.71 -24.11
CA PHE A 18 7.87 4.36 -23.35
C PHE A 18 8.36 5.73 -22.88
N SER A 19 7.43 6.68 -22.78
CA SER A 19 7.69 7.99 -22.20
C SER A 19 7.17 8.04 -20.77
N VAL A 20 7.96 8.61 -19.87
CA VAL A 20 7.51 8.94 -18.51
C VAL A 20 7.35 10.45 -18.43
N THR A 21 6.11 10.90 -18.27
CA THR A 21 5.82 12.30 -17.96
C THR A 21 5.78 12.45 -16.45
N SER A 22 6.49 13.43 -15.91
CA SER A 22 6.54 13.69 -14.47
C SER A 22 6.06 15.09 -14.15
N GLU A 23 5.31 15.23 -13.07
CA GLU A 23 4.86 16.51 -12.53
C GLU A 23 5.58 16.85 -11.20
N ASN A 24 5.49 18.11 -10.77
CA ASN A 24 6.01 18.49 -9.47
C ASN A 24 5.24 17.77 -8.35
N ARG A 25 5.97 17.22 -7.37
CA ARG A 25 5.39 16.52 -6.21
C ARG A 25 4.26 17.29 -5.51
N ALA A 26 4.35 18.62 -5.46
CA ALA A 26 3.38 19.46 -4.80
C ALA A 26 2.08 19.66 -5.60
N SER A 27 2.09 19.41 -6.91
CA SER A 27 0.98 19.70 -7.83
C SER A 27 0.49 18.48 -8.64
N ASP A 28 1.10 17.31 -8.46
CA ASP A 28 0.69 16.08 -9.14
C ASP A 28 -0.63 15.53 -8.57
N THR A 29 -1.73 16.05 -9.09
CA THR A 29 -3.10 15.65 -8.72
C THR A 29 -3.54 14.33 -9.35
N VAL A 30 -2.77 13.79 -10.30
CA VAL A 30 -3.11 12.57 -11.05
C VAL A 30 -2.49 11.36 -10.36
N LEU A 31 -1.19 11.36 -10.10
CA LEU A 31 -0.50 10.21 -9.50
C LEU A 31 -0.26 10.38 -7.99
N ARG A 32 -0.32 11.61 -7.47
CA ARG A 32 -0.06 11.90 -6.05
C ARG A 32 -1.23 12.58 -5.35
N PHE A 33 -2.47 12.22 -5.71
CA PHE A 33 -3.66 12.78 -5.08
C PHE A 33 -3.70 12.65 -3.54
N HIS A 34 -3.08 11.61 -2.96
CA HIS A 34 -2.92 11.49 -1.50
C HIS A 34 -2.03 12.59 -0.89
N ASP A 35 -1.03 13.08 -1.63
CA ASP A 35 -0.14 14.16 -1.21
C ASP A 35 -0.70 15.54 -1.55
N CYS A 36 -1.53 15.69 -2.59
CA CYS A 36 -2.00 16.99 -3.06
C CYS A 36 -3.39 17.38 -2.53
N CYS A 37 -4.27 16.41 -2.24
CA CYS A 37 -5.63 16.70 -1.80
C CYS A 37 -5.66 17.15 -0.33
N ARG A 38 -5.90 18.46 -0.10
CA ARG A 38 -5.99 19.04 1.26
C ARG A 38 -7.09 18.41 2.10
N ASN A 39 -8.28 18.24 1.52
CA ASN A 39 -9.41 17.62 2.20
C ASN A 39 -9.09 16.19 2.65
N TYR A 40 -8.33 15.43 1.84
CA TYR A 40 -7.90 14.07 2.21
C TYR A 40 -6.91 14.10 3.38
N LYS A 41 -5.97 15.05 3.40
CA LYS A 41 -5.03 15.20 4.51
C LYS A 41 -5.76 15.53 5.82
N ASP A 42 -6.73 16.45 5.78
CA ASP A 42 -7.53 16.81 6.95
C ASP A 42 -8.38 15.63 7.42
N PHE A 43 -9.00 14.91 6.48
CA PHE A 43 -9.72 13.66 6.73
C PHE A 43 -8.81 12.64 7.42
N ARG A 44 -7.64 12.34 6.86
CA ARG A 44 -6.68 11.36 7.41
C ARG A 44 -6.30 11.73 8.83
N LYS A 45 -5.88 12.99 9.05
CA LYS A 45 -5.50 13.51 10.37
C LYS A 45 -6.63 13.34 11.41
N SER A 46 -7.89 13.46 10.98
CA SER A 46 -9.05 13.30 11.87
C SER A 46 -9.42 11.84 12.16
N GLN A 47 -9.24 10.94 11.19
CA GLN A 47 -9.74 9.55 11.27
C GLN A 47 -8.68 8.54 11.70
N GLU A 48 -7.42 8.77 11.38
CA GLU A 48 -6.31 7.85 11.68
C GLU A 48 -6.27 7.47 13.18
N PRO A 49 -6.45 8.39 14.15
CA PRO A 49 -6.49 7.99 15.57
C PRO A 49 -7.65 7.06 15.94
N ALA A 50 -8.79 7.15 15.25
CA ALA A 50 -9.92 6.26 15.49
C ALA A 50 -9.67 4.87 14.90
N VAL A 51 -9.02 4.81 13.73
CA VAL A 51 -8.59 3.55 13.10
C VAL A 51 -7.51 2.87 13.95
N ASP A 52 -6.54 3.61 14.46
CA ASP A 52 -5.51 3.07 15.35
C ASP A 52 -6.13 2.41 16.58
N LYS A 53 -7.12 3.05 17.21
CA LYS A 53 -7.88 2.47 18.33
C LYS A 53 -8.61 1.17 17.99
N LEU A 54 -9.07 1.01 16.75
CA LEU A 54 -9.70 -0.25 16.32
C LEU A 54 -8.70 -1.41 16.21
N LYS A 55 -7.43 -1.10 15.94
CA LYS A 55 -6.34 -2.07 15.82
C LYS A 55 -5.77 -2.48 17.18
N GLU A 56 -5.88 -1.59 18.19
CA GLU A 56 -5.30 -1.81 19.53
C GLU A 56 -5.64 -3.17 20.16
N PRO A 57 -6.90 -3.66 20.17
CA PRO A 57 -7.21 -4.92 20.83
C PRO A 57 -6.46 -6.12 20.24
N ILE A 58 -6.35 -6.17 18.90
CA ILE A 58 -5.62 -7.23 18.20
C ILE A 58 -4.12 -7.12 18.49
N LEU A 59 -3.58 -5.90 18.42
CA LEU A 59 -2.16 -5.69 18.68
C LEU A 59 -1.81 -6.01 20.14
N ASP A 60 -2.69 -5.69 21.10
CA ASP A 60 -2.48 -5.96 22.53
C ASP A 60 -2.55 -7.47 22.84
N GLU A 61 -3.47 -8.20 22.20
CA GLU A 61 -3.54 -9.67 22.27
C GLU A 61 -2.23 -10.30 21.76
N ILE A 62 -1.79 -9.91 20.56
CA ILE A 62 -0.58 -10.45 19.93
C ILE A 62 0.66 -10.05 20.72
N THR A 63 0.77 -8.80 21.16
CA THR A 63 1.89 -8.35 22.00
C THR A 63 1.96 -9.18 23.28
N SER A 64 0.83 -9.43 23.95
CA SER A 64 0.78 -10.25 25.16
C SER A 64 1.22 -11.70 24.89
N ALA A 65 0.81 -12.27 23.76
CA ALA A 65 1.23 -13.61 23.34
C ALA A 65 2.74 -13.69 23.06
N LEU A 66 3.33 -12.67 22.42
CA LEU A 66 4.78 -12.60 22.20
C LEU A 66 5.57 -12.48 23.52
N VAL A 67 5.10 -11.64 24.46
CA VAL A 67 5.70 -11.53 25.80
C VAL A 67 5.69 -12.89 26.49
N GLY A 68 4.56 -13.61 26.45
CA GLY A 68 4.44 -14.94 27.05
C GLY A 68 5.34 -15.99 26.38
N ARG A 69 5.45 -15.97 25.04
CA ARG A 69 6.21 -16.95 24.25
C ARG A 69 7.72 -16.80 24.41
N TYR A 70 8.22 -15.56 24.49
CA TYR A 70 9.65 -15.28 24.44
C TYR A 70 10.23 -14.70 25.74
N GLY A 71 9.39 -14.29 26.70
CA GLY A 71 9.86 -13.70 27.96
C GLY A 71 10.55 -12.34 27.81
N LEU A 72 10.36 -11.67 26.67
CA LEU A 72 10.93 -10.35 26.38
C LEU A 72 9.86 -9.26 26.53
N ASN A 73 10.31 -8.03 26.77
CA ASN A 73 9.43 -6.87 26.89
C ASN A 73 9.01 -6.35 25.50
N PHE A 74 7.98 -6.94 24.92
CA PHE A 74 7.36 -6.42 23.70
C PHE A 74 6.37 -5.30 24.04
N THR A 75 6.45 -4.21 23.28
CA THR A 75 5.43 -3.17 23.24
C THR A 75 4.63 -3.29 21.94
N ARG A 76 3.45 -2.68 21.89
CA ARG A 76 2.63 -2.59 20.67
C ARG A 76 3.42 -2.05 19.46
N GLN A 77 4.27 -1.06 19.71
CA GLN A 77 5.13 -0.47 18.69
C GLN A 77 6.15 -1.49 18.16
N ILE A 78 6.82 -2.22 19.05
CA ILE A 78 7.77 -3.27 18.65
C ILE A 78 7.06 -4.37 17.86
N THR A 79 5.89 -4.83 18.32
CA THR A 79 5.07 -5.81 17.60
C THR A 79 4.72 -5.32 16.19
N SER A 80 4.28 -4.07 16.06
CA SER A 80 3.95 -3.47 14.76
C SER A 80 5.18 -3.34 13.85
N SER A 81 6.35 -2.99 14.40
CA SER A 81 7.61 -2.92 13.66
C SER A 81 8.11 -4.28 13.20
N LEU A 82 7.94 -5.33 14.00
CA LEU A 82 8.28 -6.71 13.62
C LEU A 82 7.35 -7.25 12.55
N TRP A 83 6.06 -6.92 12.63
CA TRP A 83 5.12 -7.22 11.56
C TRP A 83 5.52 -6.52 10.25
N PHE A 84 5.90 -5.23 10.32
CA PHE A 84 6.42 -4.52 9.16
C PHE A 84 7.70 -5.16 8.60
N LEU A 85 8.65 -5.55 9.45
CA LEU A 85 9.87 -6.23 9.04
C LEU A 85 9.57 -7.56 8.34
N CYS A 86 8.67 -8.38 8.90
CA CYS A 86 8.21 -9.62 8.28
C CYS A 86 7.71 -9.39 6.83
N LYS A 87 6.86 -8.38 6.62
CA LYS A 87 6.38 -8.03 5.27
C LYS A 87 7.51 -7.65 4.31
N GLN A 88 8.53 -6.92 4.79
CA GLN A 88 9.67 -6.54 3.96
C GLN A 88 10.55 -7.76 3.60
N GLU A 89 10.85 -8.61 4.58
CA GLU A 89 11.63 -9.84 4.38
C GLU A 89 10.94 -10.77 3.38
N ALA A 90 9.63 -11.01 3.56
CA ALA A 90 8.87 -11.87 2.69
C ALA A 90 8.76 -11.31 1.26
N SER A 91 8.46 -10.03 1.10
CA SER A 91 8.20 -9.45 -0.23
C SER A 91 9.46 -9.11 -1.03
N LEU A 92 10.56 -8.73 -0.37
CA LEU A 92 11.79 -8.31 -1.04
C LEU A 92 12.84 -9.41 -1.12
N LEU A 93 12.88 -10.30 -0.12
CA LEU A 93 13.94 -11.30 0.02
C LEU A 93 13.43 -12.74 -0.09
N ASP A 94 12.11 -12.95 -0.17
CA ASP A 94 11.47 -14.28 -0.12
C ASP A 94 11.83 -15.06 1.16
N ILE A 95 12.01 -14.32 2.26
CA ILE A 95 12.36 -14.87 3.58
C ILE A 95 11.14 -14.84 4.48
N THR A 96 10.72 -16.02 4.98
CA THR A 96 9.51 -16.17 5.82
C THR A 96 9.79 -16.87 7.15
N ASP A 97 11.05 -17.23 7.44
CA ASP A 97 11.48 -17.93 8.64
C ASP A 97 12.18 -17.03 9.67
N GLN A 98 12.35 -15.73 9.38
CA GLN A 98 12.94 -14.73 10.29
C GLN A 98 11.87 -13.96 11.08
N ALA A 99 11.66 -12.66 10.85
CA ALA A 99 10.71 -11.88 11.66
C ALA A 99 9.28 -12.45 11.58
N CYS A 100 8.92 -13.08 10.45
CA CYS A 100 7.64 -13.75 10.29
C CYS A 100 7.44 -14.96 11.21
N SER A 101 8.51 -15.69 11.56
CA SER A 101 8.40 -16.87 12.44
C SER A 101 8.10 -16.51 13.90
N LEU A 102 8.18 -15.23 14.25
CA LEU A 102 7.75 -14.74 15.55
C LEU A 102 6.25 -14.93 15.77
N PHE A 103 5.47 -14.90 14.69
CA PHE A 103 4.02 -14.95 14.68
C PHE A 103 3.52 -16.33 14.24
N SER A 104 2.45 -16.80 14.86
CA SER A 104 1.69 -17.95 14.38
C SER A 104 0.87 -17.58 13.13
N PRO A 105 0.46 -18.55 12.31
CA PRO A 105 -0.36 -18.28 11.12
C PRO A 105 -1.66 -17.50 11.44
N SER A 106 -2.31 -17.78 12.56
CA SER A 106 -3.51 -17.03 12.99
C SER A 106 -3.20 -15.59 13.40
N GLU A 107 -2.06 -15.35 14.06
CA GLU A 107 -1.61 -14.00 14.41
C GLU A 107 -1.26 -13.21 13.13
N VAL A 108 -0.65 -13.85 12.13
CA VAL A 108 -0.39 -13.24 10.81
C VAL A 108 -1.70 -12.84 10.13
N THR A 109 -2.71 -13.71 10.10
CA THR A 109 -4.02 -13.37 9.53
C THR A 109 -4.67 -12.18 10.24
N LEU A 110 -4.56 -12.10 11.57
CA LEU A 110 -5.08 -10.96 12.33
C LEU A 110 -4.31 -9.66 12.03
N LEU A 111 -2.97 -9.72 11.94
CA LEU A 111 -2.15 -8.56 11.60
C LEU A 111 -2.41 -8.06 10.18
N GLU A 112 -2.53 -8.97 9.22
CA GLU A 112 -2.90 -8.66 7.85
C GLU A 112 -4.29 -8.01 7.80
N TRP A 113 -5.26 -8.55 8.52
CA TRP A 113 -6.58 -7.93 8.67
C TRP A 113 -6.51 -6.50 9.25
N THR A 114 -5.60 -6.21 10.18
CA THR A 114 -5.43 -4.83 10.71
C THR A 114 -4.90 -3.86 9.66
N ASP A 115 -4.04 -4.30 8.74
CA ASP A 115 -3.57 -3.49 7.62
C ASP A 115 -4.71 -3.25 6.62
N ASP A 116 -5.50 -4.28 6.35
CA ASP A 116 -6.68 -4.21 5.48
C ASP A 116 -7.75 -3.27 6.02
N LEU A 117 -8.03 -3.31 7.32
CA LEU A 117 -8.95 -2.39 7.99
C LEU A 117 -8.49 -0.94 7.81
N GLU A 118 -7.19 -0.68 8.02
CA GLU A 118 -6.62 0.66 7.84
C GLU A 118 -6.72 1.11 6.38
N ALA A 119 -6.30 0.27 5.45
CA ALA A 119 -6.36 0.55 4.02
C ALA A 119 -7.80 0.82 3.57
N PHE A 120 -8.75 -0.02 4.00
CA PHE A 120 -10.16 0.11 3.68
C PHE A 120 -10.75 1.46 4.12
N ILE A 121 -10.52 1.86 5.37
CA ILE A 121 -11.09 3.09 5.94
C ILE A 121 -10.36 4.33 5.43
N LEU A 122 -9.03 4.33 5.47
CA LEU A 122 -8.23 5.53 5.22
C LEU A 122 -7.93 5.75 3.75
N LYS A 123 -7.90 4.72 2.91
CA LYS A 123 -7.49 4.83 1.49
C LYS A 123 -8.48 4.21 0.50
N GLY A 124 -9.27 3.24 0.94
CA GLY A 124 -10.20 2.47 0.14
C GLY A 124 -11.62 3.05 0.15
N TYR A 125 -12.60 2.19 -0.12
CA TYR A 125 -14.00 2.57 -0.31
C TYR A 125 -14.75 2.86 1.00
N GLY A 126 -14.10 2.83 2.16
CA GLY A 126 -14.73 3.13 3.46
C GLY A 126 -15.26 4.57 3.57
N LYS A 127 -14.74 5.51 2.77
CA LYS A 127 -15.20 6.91 2.73
C LYS A 127 -15.20 7.46 1.30
N SER A 128 -16.23 8.24 0.95
CA SER A 128 -16.38 8.77 -0.40
C SER A 128 -15.25 9.70 -0.87
N ILE A 129 -14.54 10.35 0.06
CA ILE A 129 -13.40 11.22 -0.27
C ILE A 129 -12.29 10.44 -0.97
N ASN A 130 -12.08 9.18 -0.57
CA ASN A 130 -11.02 8.34 -1.12
C ASN A 130 -11.28 7.98 -2.59
N TYR A 131 -12.54 7.82 -2.97
CA TYR A 131 -12.93 7.65 -4.37
C TYR A 131 -12.80 8.97 -5.15
N ARG A 132 -13.29 10.07 -4.58
CA ARG A 132 -13.32 11.38 -5.25
C ARG A 132 -11.93 11.92 -5.58
N MET A 133 -10.96 11.69 -4.71
CA MET A 133 -9.58 12.15 -4.94
C MET A 133 -8.89 11.41 -6.09
N GLY A 134 -9.30 10.17 -6.40
CA GLY A 134 -8.77 9.39 -7.53
C GLY A 134 -9.44 9.67 -8.87
N LYS A 135 -10.49 10.52 -8.91
CA LYS A 135 -11.23 10.83 -10.14
C LYS A 135 -10.32 11.38 -11.27
N PRO A 136 -9.35 12.28 -11.02
CA PRO A 136 -8.48 12.77 -12.09
C PRO A 136 -7.69 11.64 -12.77
N LEU A 137 -7.17 10.68 -11.99
CA LEU A 137 -6.48 9.51 -12.54
C LEU A 137 -7.42 8.64 -13.37
N LEU A 138 -8.66 8.42 -12.89
CA LEU A 138 -9.62 7.62 -13.64
C LEU A 138 -10.00 8.30 -14.97
N GLU A 139 -10.19 9.61 -14.96
CA GLU A 139 -10.45 10.40 -16.18
C GLU A 139 -9.28 10.29 -17.17
N ASP A 140 -8.03 10.41 -16.68
CA ASP A 140 -6.81 10.28 -17.48
C ASP A 140 -6.68 8.88 -18.12
N VAL A 141 -6.93 7.82 -17.35
CA VAL A 141 -6.91 6.44 -17.86
C VAL A 141 -7.96 6.23 -18.94
N VAL A 142 -9.21 6.66 -18.71
CA VAL A 142 -10.30 6.48 -19.69
C VAL A 142 -10.00 7.27 -20.96
N GLN A 143 -9.57 8.52 -20.85
CA GLN A 143 -9.21 9.34 -22.01
C GLN A 143 -8.04 8.74 -22.80
N SER A 144 -7.03 8.23 -22.11
CA SER A 144 -5.88 7.56 -22.74
C SER A 144 -6.32 6.32 -23.53
N MET A 145 -7.22 5.51 -22.96
CA MET A 145 -7.79 4.35 -23.66
C MET A 145 -8.60 4.77 -24.90
N GLU A 146 -9.44 5.80 -24.79
CA GLU A 146 -10.21 6.31 -25.92
C GLU A 146 -9.31 6.86 -27.05
N GLN A 147 -8.22 7.53 -26.68
CA GLN A 147 -7.25 8.04 -27.64
C GLN A 147 -6.51 6.91 -28.35
N ALA A 148 -6.07 5.87 -27.62
CA ALA A 148 -5.43 4.69 -28.20
C ALA A 148 -6.36 3.97 -29.20
N ILE A 149 -7.64 3.81 -28.87
CA ILE A 149 -8.65 3.23 -29.78
C ILE A 149 -8.76 4.06 -31.06
N LYS A 150 -8.80 5.40 -30.96
CA LYS A 150 -8.85 6.30 -32.13
C LYS A 150 -7.57 6.24 -32.96
N ALA A 151 -6.41 6.07 -32.32
CA ALA A 151 -5.11 5.94 -32.97
C ALA A 151 -4.91 4.58 -33.66
N LYS A 152 -5.76 3.58 -33.37
CA LYS A 152 -5.64 2.19 -33.86
C LYS A 152 -4.34 1.52 -33.43
N GLU A 153 -3.85 1.84 -32.23
CA GLU A 153 -2.76 1.12 -31.55
C GLU A 153 -3.26 -0.21 -30.98
#